data_AF-A0A517LRB9-F1
#
_entry.id   AF-A0A517LRB9-F1
#
_cell.length_a   1.000
_cell.length_b   1.000
_cell.length_c   1.000
_cell.angle_alpha   90.00
_cell.angle_beta   90.00
_cell.angle_gamma   90.00
#
_symmetry.space_group_name_H-M   'P 1'
#
loop_
_entity.id
_entity.type
_entity.pdbx_description
1 polymer ?
#
loop_
_entity_poly.entity_id
_entity_poly.type
_entity_poly.pdbx_seq_one_letter_code
_entity_poly.pdbx_strand_id
1 'polypeptide(L)'
;MSAPLLFKIASAINAISIPGHLVMGLNKVYPSLRLLGDEKHAGALAGARNSWDNVHVLLLVNAILNYQWSQIGGPRTQGEKIIVLAMFLAGLPSSFRYFKAKEYGGVGPMLIAPASTLIGMLMSN
;
A
#
# COMPACT_ATOMS: atom_id res chain seq x y z
N MET A 1 -15.07 5.38 16.84
CA MET A 1 -14.69 5.62 15.42
C MET A 1 -15.65 4.84 14.54
N SER A 2 -16.20 5.39 13.46
CA SER A 2 -17.17 4.68 12.60
C SER A 2 -16.47 3.95 11.45
N ALA A 3 -17.11 2.92 10.89
CA ALA A 3 -16.58 2.20 9.73
C ALA A 3 -16.31 3.11 8.52
N PRO A 4 -17.22 4.04 8.13
CA PRO A 4 -16.93 5.01 7.06
C PRO A 4 -15.70 5.87 7.32
N LEU A 5 -15.45 6.25 8.57
CA LEU A 5 -14.28 7.05 8.92
C LEU A 5 -12.99 6.25 8.76
N LEU A 6 -12.97 4.98 9.16
CA LEU A 6 -11.83 4.07 8.96
C LEU A 6 -11.46 3.91 7.48
N PHE A 7 -12.46 3.73 6.63
CA PHE A 7 -12.25 3.67 5.18
C PHE A 7 -11.73 5.00 4.62
N LYS A 8 -12.24 6.16 5.08
CA LYS A 8 -11.69 7.47 4.67
C LYS A 8 -10.24 7.66 5.10
N ILE A 9 -9.88 7.23 6.31
CA ILE A 9 -8.49 7.26 6.80
C ILE A 9 -7.60 6.39 5.91
N ALA A 10 -8.02 5.14 5.63
CA ALA A 10 -7.28 4.25 4.74
C ALA A 10 -7.13 4.82 3.32
N SER A 11 -8.20 5.44 2.80
CA SER A 11 -8.17 6.12 1.49
C SER A 11 -7.15 7.26 1.46
N ALA A 12 -7.18 8.14 2.47
CA ALA A 12 -6.26 9.27 2.58
C ALA A 12 -4.80 8.82 2.72
N ILE A 13 -4.53 7.81 3.57
CA ILE A 13 -3.18 7.25 3.74
C ILE A 13 -2.64 6.74 2.40
N ASN A 14 -3.43 5.95 1.66
CA ASN A 14 -3.00 5.43 0.36
C ASN A 14 -2.73 6.56 -0.65
N ALA A 15 -3.63 7.56 -0.73
CA ALA A 15 -3.48 8.68 -1.67
C ALA A 15 -2.25 9.54 -1.36
N ILE A 16 -2.04 9.91 -0.10
CA ILE A 16 -0.88 10.73 0.34
C ILE A 16 0.43 9.93 0.23
N SER A 17 0.37 8.61 0.30
CA SER A 17 1.56 7.77 0.13
C SER A 17 2.12 7.81 -1.29
N ILE A 18 1.32 8.14 -2.31
CA ILE A 18 1.78 8.23 -3.71
C ILE A 18 2.91 9.26 -3.88
N PRO A 19 2.75 10.55 -3.54
CA PRO A 19 3.83 11.52 -3.65
C PRO A 19 5.02 11.17 -2.75
N GLY A 20 4.79 10.63 -1.54
CA GLY A 20 5.88 10.18 -0.67
C GLY A 20 6.71 9.05 -1.29
N HIS A 21 6.05 8.09 -1.96
CA HIS A 21 6.68 6.98 -2.64
C HIS A 21 7.48 7.43 -3.88
N LEU A 22 6.95 8.39 -4.64
CA LEU A 22 7.67 9.02 -5.76
C LEU A 22 8.95 9.72 -5.30
N VAL A 23 8.85 10.54 -4.25
CA VAL A 23 10.01 11.26 -3.68
C VAL A 23 11.07 10.27 -3.17
N MET A 24 10.65 9.19 -2.51
CA MET A 24 11.57 8.13 -2.09
C MET A 24 12.21 7.41 -3.28
N GLY A 25 11.45 7.18 -4.35
CA GLY A 25 11.94 6.63 -5.60
C GLY A 25 13.10 7.44 -6.17
N LEU A 26 12.87 8.74 -6.35
CA LEU A 26 13.83 9.69 -6.92
C LEU A 26 15.07 9.88 -6.04
N ASN A 27 14.88 10.01 -4.73
CA ASN A 27 15.97 10.39 -3.82
C ASN A 27 16.79 9.20 -3.30
N LYS A 28 16.18 8.01 -3.19
CA LYS A 28 16.82 6.84 -2.57
C LYS A 28 16.86 5.64 -3.53
N VAL A 29 15.71 5.20 -4.03
CA VAL A 29 15.63 3.89 -4.72
C VAL A 29 16.33 3.88 -6.06
N TYR A 30 16.01 4.78 -6.99
CA TYR A 30 16.65 4.77 -8.30
C TYR A 30 18.17 5.00 -8.23
N PRO A 31 18.70 5.91 -7.39
CA PRO A 31 20.14 6.02 -7.16
C PRO A 31 20.75 4.72 -6.64
N SER A 32 20.18 4.08 -5.62
CA SER A 32 20.70 2.81 -5.09
C SER A 32 20.67 1.69 -6.11
N LEU A 33 19.61 1.62 -6.92
CA LEU A 33 19.49 0.63 -7.98
C LEU A 33 20.55 0.80 -9.07
N ARG A 34 20.99 2.03 -9.39
CA ARG A 34 22.07 2.27 -10.37
C ARG A 34 23.42 1.73 -9.92
N LEU A 35 23.67 1.65 -8.61
CA LEU A 35 24.92 1.09 -8.07
C LEU A 35 25.04 -0.42 -8.29
N LEU A 36 23.94 -1.10 -8.62
CA LEU A 36 23.89 -2.55 -8.88
C LEU A 36 23.97 -2.89 -10.38
N GLY A 37 24.30 -1.93 -11.24
CA GLY A 37 24.17 -2.02 -12.69
C GLY A 37 25.27 -2.80 -13.41
N ASP A 38 25.43 -4.08 -13.13
CA ASP A 38 26.15 -5.02 -14.00
C ASP A 38 25.19 -5.83 -14.89
N GLU A 39 25.70 -6.45 -15.97
CA GLU A 39 24.87 -7.26 -16.88
C GLU A 39 24.22 -8.46 -16.19
N LYS A 40 24.85 -8.98 -15.14
CA LYS A 40 24.38 -10.13 -14.38
C LYS A 40 23.08 -9.83 -13.62
N HIS A 41 22.88 -8.58 -13.18
CA HIS A 41 21.70 -8.17 -12.41
C HIS A 41 20.67 -7.35 -13.23
N ALA A 42 20.87 -7.19 -14.55
CA ALA A 42 20.02 -6.34 -15.40
C ALA A 42 18.52 -6.67 -15.31
N GLY A 43 18.15 -7.96 -15.30
CA GLY A 43 16.76 -8.39 -15.17
C GLY A 43 16.15 -8.06 -13.79
N ALA A 44 16.91 -8.30 -12.71
CA ALA A 44 16.49 -7.97 -11.35
C ALA A 44 16.33 -6.46 -11.15
N LEU A 45 17.22 -5.67 -11.75
CA LEU A 45 17.17 -4.21 -11.74
C LEU A 45 15.90 -3.69 -12.42
N ALA A 46 15.58 -4.20 -13.60
CA ALA A 46 14.35 -3.84 -14.32
C ALA A 46 13.10 -4.24 -13.53
N GLY A 47 13.08 -5.45 -12.97
CA GLY A 47 11.98 -5.93 -12.14
C GLY A 47 11.76 -5.06 -10.89
N ALA A 48 12.83 -4.67 -10.20
CA ALA A 48 12.75 -3.80 -9.03
C ALA A 48 12.20 -2.41 -9.37
N ARG A 49 12.66 -1.80 -10.48
CA ARG A 49 12.14 -0.51 -10.96
C ARG A 49 10.66 -0.60 -11.31
N ASN A 50 10.27 -1.58 -12.12
CA ASN A 50 8.89 -1.73 -12.54
C ASN A 50 7.96 -2.03 -11.36
N SER A 51 8.40 -2.86 -10.41
CA SER A 51 7.64 -3.16 -9.19
C SER A 51 7.46 -1.91 -8.33
N TRP A 52 8.52 -1.11 -8.17
CA TRP A 52 8.46 0.17 -7.47
C TRP A 52 7.43 1.10 -8.13
N ASP A 53 7.48 1.25 -9.45
CA ASP A 53 6.59 2.17 -10.15
C ASP A 53 5.12 1.69 -10.16
N ASN A 54 4.92 0.37 -10.19
CA ASN A 54 3.59 -0.23 -10.15
C ASN A 54 2.87 0.01 -8.80
N VAL A 55 3.61 0.20 -7.70
CA VAL A 55 3.03 0.48 -6.38
C VAL A 55 2.14 1.74 -6.41
N HIS A 56 2.45 2.74 -7.25
CA HIS A 56 1.59 3.93 -7.36
C HIS A 56 0.17 3.59 -7.82
N VAL A 57 0.04 2.66 -8.77
CA VAL A 57 -1.26 2.19 -9.26
C VAL A 57 -1.99 1.43 -8.17
N LEU A 58 -1.30 0.55 -7.45
CA LEU A 58 -1.89 -0.21 -6.35
C LEU A 58 -2.36 0.71 -5.21
N LEU A 59 -1.57 1.72 -4.84
CA LEU A 59 -1.97 2.73 -3.87
C LEU A 59 -3.21 3.49 -4.32
N LEU A 60 -3.28 3.90 -5.60
CA LEU A 60 -4.43 4.59 -6.15
C LEU A 60 -5.69 3.72 -6.14
N VAL A 61 -5.59 2.46 -6.57
CA VAL A 61 -6.70 1.50 -6.54
C VAL A 61 -7.19 1.31 -5.10
N ASN A 62 -6.28 1.11 -4.15
CA ASN A 62 -6.62 0.96 -2.73
C ASN A 62 -7.30 2.23 -2.17
N ALA A 63 -6.85 3.41 -2.59
CA ALA A 63 -7.46 4.68 -2.20
C ALA A 63 -8.90 4.80 -2.71
N ILE A 64 -9.13 4.44 -3.98
CA ILE A 64 -10.45 4.48 -4.63
C ILE A 64 -11.41 3.47 -3.98
N LEU A 65 -10.98 2.21 -3.80
CA LEU A 65 -11.80 1.17 -3.18
C LEU A 65 -12.22 1.57 -1.75
N ASN A 66 -11.28 2.07 -0.95
CA ASN A 66 -11.59 2.56 0.38
C ASN A 66 -12.54 3.76 0.35
N TYR A 67 -12.37 4.68 -0.59
CA TYR A 67 -13.31 5.78 -0.74
C TYR A 67 -14.72 5.27 -1.08
N GLN A 68 -14.84 4.33 -2.03
CA GLN A 68 -16.13 3.71 -2.39
C GLN A 68 -16.78 3.01 -1.19
N TRP A 69 -16.04 2.15 -0.47
CA TRP A 69 -16.53 1.48 0.74
C TRP A 69 -16.95 2.45 1.84
N SER A 70 -16.31 3.62 1.94
CA SER A 70 -16.74 4.66 2.88
C SER A 70 -18.13 5.24 2.56
N GLN A 71 -18.55 5.23 1.29
CA GLN A 71 -19.85 5.74 0.85
C GLN A 71 -20.94 4.70 0.99
N ILE A 72 -20.62 3.44 0.68
CA ILE A 72 -21.61 2.34 0.65
C ILE A 72 -21.65 1.52 1.94
N GLY A 73 -20.89 1.89 2.97
CA GLY A 73 -20.87 1.19 4.26
C GLY A 73 -20.13 -0.15 4.23
N GLY A 74 -19.03 -0.24 3.49
CA GLY A 74 -18.13 -1.40 3.49
C GLY A 74 -18.25 -2.35 2.28
N PRO A 75 -17.34 -3.33 2.17
CA PRO A 75 -17.38 -4.43 1.18
C PRO A 75 -18.70 -5.21 1.23
N ARG A 76 -19.35 -5.41 0.07
CA ARG A 76 -20.67 -6.08 -0.01
C ARG A 76 -20.56 -7.53 -0.48
N THR A 77 -19.66 -7.81 -1.41
CA THR A 77 -19.48 -9.13 -2.02
C THR A 77 -18.38 -9.92 -1.32
N GLN A 78 -18.41 -11.25 -1.47
CA GLN A 78 -17.33 -12.11 -0.96
C GLN A 78 -15.99 -11.77 -1.63
N GLY A 79 -16.00 -11.40 -2.92
CA GLY A 79 -14.80 -10.97 -3.63
C GLY A 79 -14.16 -9.74 -2.98
N GLU A 80 -14.94 -8.72 -2.63
CA GLU A 80 -14.41 -7.53 -1.95
C GLU A 80 -13.89 -7.85 -0.55
N LYS A 81 -14.55 -8.74 0.20
CA LYS A 81 -14.07 -9.19 1.51
C LYS A 81 -12.72 -9.92 1.40
N ILE A 82 -12.56 -10.75 0.36
CA ILE A 82 -11.29 -11.41 0.05
C ILE A 82 -10.21 -10.38 -0.32
N ILE A 83 -10.54 -9.35 -1.10
CA ILE A 83 -9.61 -8.26 -1.42
C ILE A 83 -9.10 -7.58 -0.13
N VAL A 84 -10.00 -7.22 0.78
CA VAL A 84 -9.62 -6.61 2.07
C VAL A 84 -8.67 -7.51 2.86
N LEU A 85 -8.98 -8.81 2.94
CA LEU A 85 -8.11 -9.76 3.63
C LEU A 85 -6.74 -9.89 2.95
N ALA A 86 -6.72 -10.00 1.62
CA ALA A 86 -5.49 -10.10 0.85
C ALA A 86 -4.60 -8.86 1.02
N MET A 87 -5.18 -7.65 0.99
CA MET A 87 -4.48 -6.40 1.24
C MET A 87 -3.81 -6.40 2.62
N PHE A 88 -4.54 -6.82 3.66
CA PHE A 88 -4.01 -6.87 5.02
C PHE A 88 -2.87 -7.89 5.14
N LEU A 89 -3.07 -9.13 4.65
CA LEU A 89 -2.07 -10.19 4.75
C LEU A 89 -0.80 -9.87 3.94
N ALA A 90 -0.94 -9.34 2.71
CA ALA A 90 0.20 -8.94 1.89
C ALA A 90 1.00 -7.78 2.52
N GLY A 91 0.34 -6.95 3.32
CA GLY A 91 0.95 -5.84 4.03
C GLY A 91 1.87 -6.23 5.19
N LEU A 92 1.61 -7.38 5.84
CA LEU A 92 2.35 -7.79 7.05
C LEU A 92 3.87 -7.97 6.83
N PRO A 93 4.33 -8.75 5.82
CA PRO A 93 5.76 -8.97 5.62
C PRO A 93 6.49 -7.68 5.23
N SER A 94 5.86 -6.86 4.38
CA SER A 94 6.40 -5.57 3.95
C SER A 94 6.54 -4.61 5.13
N SER A 95 5.52 -4.53 5.99
CA SER A 95 5.54 -3.69 7.18
C SER A 95 6.63 -4.10 8.16
N PHE A 96 6.80 -5.41 8.39
CA PHE A 96 7.89 -5.94 9.21
C PHE A 96 9.27 -5.53 8.66
N ARG A 97 9.47 -5.63 7.34
CA ARG A 97 10.71 -5.20 6.68
C ARG A 97 10.95 -3.70 6.83
N TYR A 98 9.92 -2.87 6.66
CA TYR A 98 10.01 -1.42 6.87
C TYR A 98 10.37 -1.07 8.32
N PHE A 99 9.73 -1.71 9.30
CA PHE A 99 10.06 -1.54 10.72
C PHE A 99 11.51 -1.91 11.01
N LYS A 100 11.99 -3.05 10.51
CA LYS A 100 13.38 -3.50 10.69
C LYS A 100 14.38 -2.54 10.05
N ALA A 101 14.02 -1.96 8.90
CA ALA A 101 14.83 -0.96 8.20
C ALA A 101 14.71 0.46 8.80
N LYS A 102 13.90 0.66 9.85
CA LYS A 102 13.58 1.98 10.44
C LYS A 102 12.98 2.98 9.44
N GLU A 103 12.38 2.48 8.36
CA GLU A 103 11.73 3.28 7.32
C GLU A 103 10.22 3.31 7.59
N TYR A 104 9.81 4.06 8.62
CA TYR A 104 8.44 4.06 9.12
C TYR A 104 7.41 4.64 8.15
N GLY A 105 7.83 5.45 7.17
CA GLY A 105 6.94 6.01 6.15
C GLY A 105 6.21 4.92 5.35
N GLY A 106 6.88 3.80 5.08
CA GLY A 106 6.26 2.67 4.36
C GLY A 106 5.24 1.88 5.19
N VAL A 107 5.27 2.00 6.52
CA VAL A 107 4.34 1.27 7.42
C VAL A 107 2.90 1.81 7.27
N GLY A 108 2.73 3.09 6.96
CA GLY A 108 1.41 3.70 6.77
C GLY A 108 0.55 2.95 5.75
N PRO A 109 0.92 2.94 4.46
CA PRO A 109 0.16 2.25 3.42
C PRO A 109 0.23 0.72 3.52
N MET A 110 1.27 0.15 4.14
CA MET A 110 1.46 -1.30 4.20
C MET A 110 0.78 -1.96 5.41
N LEU A 111 0.52 -1.23 6.50
CA LEU A 111 -0.13 -1.78 7.69
C LEU A 111 -1.33 -0.96 8.13
N ILE A 112 -1.15 0.34 8.33
CA ILE A 112 -2.17 1.18 8.97
C ILE A 112 -3.42 1.27 8.08
N ALA A 113 -3.24 1.51 6.77
CA ALA A 113 -4.37 1.58 5.85
C ALA A 113 -5.07 0.20 5.68
N PRO A 114 -4.38 -0.93 5.42
CA PRO A 114 -5.03 -2.23 5.36
C PRO A 114 -5.69 -2.66 6.68
N ALA A 115 -5.08 -2.37 7.83
CA ALA A 115 -5.68 -2.65 9.14
C ALA A 115 -6.95 -1.82 9.36
N SER A 116 -6.91 -0.53 9.00
CA SER A 116 -8.09 0.35 9.08
C SER A 116 -9.21 -0.16 8.16
N THR A 117 -8.86 -0.62 6.95
CA THR A 117 -9.81 -1.23 6.00
C THR A 117 -10.43 -2.49 6.58
N LEU A 118 -9.62 -3.38 7.16
CA LEU A 118 -10.07 -4.64 7.77
C LEU A 118 -11.00 -4.39 8.95
N ILE A 119 -10.61 -3.50 9.88
CA ILE A 119 -11.43 -3.13 11.03
C ILE A 119 -12.73 -2.48 10.55
N GLY A 120 -12.67 -1.59 9.56
CA GLY A 120 -13.84 -0.97 8.95
C GLY A 120 -14.81 -2.01 8.39
N MET A 121 -14.31 -3.03 7.70
CA MET A 121 -15.12 -4.15 7.19
C MET A 121 -15.76 -4.95 8.33
N LEU A 122 -15.01 -5.28 9.39
CA LEU A 122 -15.53 -6.01 10.55
C LEU A 122 -16.63 -5.24 11.29
N MET A 123 -16.54 -3.90 11.32
CA MET A 123 -17.54 -3.01 11.92
C MET A 123 -18.74 -2.71 11.01
N SER A 124 -18.71 -3.15 9.75
CA SER A 124 -19.77 -2.92 8.77
C SER A 124 -20.71 -4.13 8.60
N ASN A 125 -20.42 -5.25 9.28
CA ASN A 125 -21.26 -6.45 9.27
C ASN A 125 -22.31 -6.42 10.39
#